data_AF-A0A0V8JII3-F1
#
_entry.id   AF-A0A0V8JII3-F1
#
_cell.length_a   1.000
_cell.length_b   1.000
_cell.length_c   1.000
_cell.angle_alpha   90.00
_cell.angle_beta   90.00
_cell.angle_gamma   90.00
#
_symmetry.space_group_name_H-M   'P 1'
#
loop_
_entity.id
_entity.type
_entity.pdbx_description
1 polymer ?
#
loop_
_entity_poly.entity_id
_entity_poly.type
_entity_poly.pdbx_seq_one_letter_code
_entity_poly.pdbx_strand_id
1 'polypeptide(L)' 'MKLGETEIKGLLADFGENIHLAKVNGRYVALIEAESILFEKGASPIEFHKPGDLHGIIEKNQQ' A
#
# COMPACT_ATOMS: atom_id res chain seq x y z
N MET A 1 -3.31 6.01 -11.14
CA MET A 1 -4.62 6.07 -10.44
C MET A 1 -4.53 7.00 -9.24
N LYS A 2 -5.61 7.67 -8.84
CA LYS A 2 -5.65 8.50 -7.63
C LYS A 2 -6.52 7.83 -6.56
N LEU A 3 -6.02 7.71 -5.33
CA LEU A 3 -6.72 7.19 -4.16
C LEU A 3 -6.74 8.26 -3.07
N GLY A 4 -7.89 8.89 -2.84
CA GLY A 4 -7.93 10.11 -2.03
C GLY A 4 -7.07 11.19 -2.69
N GLU A 5 -6.07 11.71 -1.98
CA GLU A 5 -5.07 12.65 -2.53
C GLU A 5 -3.77 11.98 -3.00
N THR A 6 -3.64 10.66 -2.83
CA THR A 6 -2.43 9.92 -3.17
C THR A 6 -2.45 9.49 -4.65
N GLU A 7 -1.36 9.75 -5.37
CA GLU A 7 -1.16 9.26 -6.73
C GLU A 7 -0.40 7.91 -6.71
N ILE A 8 -0.98 6.90 -7.36
CA ILE A 8 -0.41 5.56 -7.53
C ILE A 8 -0.05 5.38 -9.01
N LYS A 9 1.24 5.15 -9.29
CA LYS A 9 1.78 4.94 -10.64
C LYS A 9 2.20 3.48 -10.80
N GLY A 10 1.83 2.87 -11.92
CA GLY A 10 2.13 1.48 -12.26
C GLY A 10 1.65 1.18 -13.68
N LEU A 11 2.04 0.03 -14.24
CA LEU A 11 1.52 -0.41 -15.53
C LEU A 11 0.06 -0.82 -15.36
N LEU A 12 -0.74 -0.72 -16.43
CA LEU A 12 -2.15 -1.12 -16.36
C LEU A 12 -2.31 -2.61 -16.00
N ALA A 13 -1.38 -3.45 -16.44
CA ALA A 13 -1.35 -4.88 -16.13
C ALA A 13 -1.13 -5.17 -14.62
N ASP A 14 -0.49 -4.25 -13.89
CA ASP A 14 -0.24 -4.44 -12.46
C ASP A 14 -1.54 -4.31 -11.63
N PHE A 15 -2.57 -3.64 -12.16
CA PHE A 15 -3.85 -3.49 -11.48
C PHE A 15 -4.64 -4.80 -11.50
N GLY A 16 -4.88 -5.37 -10.32
CA GLY A 16 -5.50 -6.67 -10.14
C GLY A 16 -4.50 -7.82 -9.98
N GLU A 17 -3.23 -7.61 -10.34
CA GLU A 17 -2.14 -8.60 -10.11
C GLU A 17 -1.28 -8.25 -8.90
N ASN A 18 -0.69 -7.04 -8.88
CA ASN A 18 0.20 -6.58 -7.81
C ASN A 18 -0.37 -5.36 -7.06
N ILE A 19 -1.37 -4.67 -7.64
CA ILE A 19 -2.08 -3.54 -7.03
C ILE A 19 -3.54 -3.95 -6.87
N HIS A 20 -3.94 -4.23 -5.63
CA HIS A 20 -5.29 -4.64 -5.28
C HIS A 20 -6.05 -3.49 -4.62
N LEU A 21 -7.32 -3.33 -5.01
CA LEU A 21 -8.23 -2.36 -4.41
C LEU A 21 -9.27 -3.06 -3.57
N ALA A 22 -9.46 -2.57 -2.36
CA ALA A 22 -10.48 -3.03 -1.44
C ALA A 22 -11.25 -1.85 -0.83
N LYS A 23 -12.36 -2.17 -0.17
CA LYS A 23 -13.11 -1.21 0.63
C LYS A 23 -13.23 -1.75 2.06
N VAL A 24 -12.71 -1.01 3.03
CA VAL A 24 -12.71 -1.37 4.45
C VAL A 24 -13.32 -0.21 5.22
N ASN A 25 -14.37 -0.50 6.00
CA ASN A 25 -15.11 0.51 6.78
C ASN A 25 -15.51 1.76 5.95
N GLY A 26 -16.03 1.53 4.74
CA GLY A 26 -16.46 2.60 3.83
C GLY A 26 -15.33 3.37 3.13
N ARG A 27 -14.06 3.12 3.46
CA ARG A 27 -12.89 3.77 2.86
C ARG A 27 -12.24 2.86 1.81
N TYR A 28 -11.78 3.46 0.71
CA TYR A 28 -10.99 2.73 -0.28
C TYR A 28 -9.56 2.53 0.24
N VAL A 29 -9.04 1.32 0.04
CA VAL A 29 -7.70 0.89 0.44
C VAL A 29 -7.02 0.29 -0.78
N ALA A 30 -5.74 0.62 -1.00
CA ALA A 30 -4.88 -0.07 -1.95
C ALA A 30 -3.88 -0.95 -1.19
N LEU A 31 -3.77 -2.21 -1.58
CA LEU A 31 -2.69 -3.11 -1.20
C LEU A 31 -1.75 -3.24 -2.40
N ILE A 32 -0.46 -3.03 -2.19
CA ILE A 32 0.56 -3.11 -3.24
C ILE A 32 1.59 -4.14 -2.80
N GLU A 33 1.83 -5.13 -3.65
CA GLU A 33 2.76 -6.23 -3.40
C GLU A 33 4.01 -6.08 -4.27
N ALA A 34 5.18 -6.38 -3.68
CA ALA A 34 6.47 -6.35 -4.36
C ALA A 34 7.47 -7.22 -3.59
N GLU A 35 8.47 -7.75 -4.29
CA GLU A 35 9.55 -8.56 -3.67
C GLU A 35 10.55 -7.72 -2.89
N SER A 36 10.67 -6.43 -3.21
CA SER A 36 11.60 -5.51 -2.55
C SER A 36 11.10 -4.07 -2.56
N ILE A 37 11.61 -3.28 -1.62
CA ILE A 37 11.36 -1.84 -1.55
C ILE A 37 12.65 -1.13 -1.98
N LEU A 38 12.53 -0.25 -2.99
CA LEU A 38 13.62 0.64 -3.40
C LEU A 38 13.31 2.05 -2.95
N PHE A 39 14.32 2.72 -2.40
CA PHE A 39 14.24 4.11 -2.00
C PHE A 39 15.12 4.97 -2.90
N GLU A 40 14.68 6.20 -3.16
CA GLU A 40 15.56 7.21 -3.75
C GLU A 40 16.72 7.52 -2.79
N LYS A 41 17.90 7.84 -3.35
CA LYS A 41 19.12 8.07 -2.58
C LYS A 41 18.89 9.13 -1.49
N GLY A 42 19.06 8.75 -0.22
CA GLY A 42 19.05 9.66 0.93
C GLY A 42 17.84 9.54 1.86
N ALA A 43 16.85 8.69 1.53
CA ALA A 43 15.68 8.48 2.40
C ALA A 43 15.40 6.99 2.59
N SER A 44 15.87 6.40 3.69
CA SER A 44 15.35 5.10 4.17
C SER A 44 14.63 5.36 5.49
N PRO A 45 13.30 5.60 5.47
CA PRO A 45 12.56 5.87 6.69
C PRO A 45 12.59 4.63 7.58
N ILE A 46 12.92 4.83 8.86
CA ILE A 46 13.18 3.75 9.82
C ILE A 46 11.97 2.82 9.95
N GLU A 47 10.77 3.34 9.74
CA GLU A 47 9.49 2.64 9.79
C GLU A 47 9.39 1.47 8.78
N PHE A 48 10.11 1.54 7.65
CA PHE A 48 10.09 0.48 6.65
C PHE A 48 11.00 -0.72 7.00
N HIS A 49 11.85 -0.61 8.02
CA HIS A 49 12.67 -1.74 8.45
C HIS A 49 11.88 -2.82 9.20
N LYS A 50 10.68 -2.51 9.70
CA LYS A 50 9.78 -3.46 10.39
C LYS A 50 8.31 -3.14 10.10
N PRO A 51 7.79 -3.56 8.94
CA PRO A 51 6.36 -3.41 8.66
C PRO A 51 5.53 -4.21 9.67
N GLY A 52 4.35 -3.68 10.03
CA GLY A 52 3.38 -4.42 10.83
C GLY A 52 2.73 -5.55 10.02
N ASP A 53 2.11 -6.50 10.71
CA ASP A 53 1.32 -7.55 10.07
C ASP A 53 0.06 -6.97 9.39
N LEU A 54 -0.29 -7.51 8.23
CA LEU A 54 -1.42 -7.02 7.42
C LEU A 54 -2.75 -7.10 8.19
N HIS A 55 -3.03 -8.21 8.86
CA HIS A 55 -4.29 -8.36 9.60
C HIS A 55 -4.37 -7.35 10.73
N GLY A 56 -3.27 -7.16 11.46
CA GLY A 56 -3.20 -6.16 12.53
C GLY A 56 -3.40 -4.72 12.04
N ILE A 57 -2.97 -4.38 10.82
CA ILE A 57 -3.24 -3.07 10.21
C ILE A 57 -4.72 -2.94 9.86
N ILE A 58 -5.33 -3.97 9.28
CA ILE A 58 -6.74 -3.95 8.88
C ILE A 58 -7.67 -3.85 10.11
N GLU A 59 -7.42 -4.62 11.17
CA GLU A 59 -8.21 -4.57 12.41
C GLU A 59 -8.23 -3.17 13.04
N LYS A 60 -7.08 -2.47 13.07
CA LYS A 60 -6.99 -1.09 13.55
C LYS A 60 -7.86 -0.12 12.75
N ASN A 61 -8.08 -0.38 11.46
CA ASN A 61 -8.86 0.48 10.57
C ASN A 61 -10.38 0.18 10.60
N GLN A 62 -10.78 -0.92 11.24
CA GLN A 62 -12.19 -1.30 11.43
C GLN A 62 -12.81 -0.71 12.71
N GLN A 63 -11.98 -0.22 13.63
CA GLN A 63 -12.41 0.58 14.80
C GLN A 63 -12.71 2.03 14.40
#